data_AF-A0A7S2UXV0-F1
#
_entry.id   AF-A0A7S2UXV0-F1
#
_cell.length_a   1.000
_cell.length_b   1.000
_cell.length_c   1.000
_cell.angle_alpha   90.00
_cell.angle_beta   90.00
_cell.angle_gamma   90.00
#
_symmetry.space_group_name_H-M   'P 1'
#
loop_
_entity.id
_entity.type
_entity.pdbx_description
1 polymer ?
#
loop_
_entity_poly.entity_id
_entity_poly.type
_entity_poly.pdbx_seq_one_letter_code
_entity_poly.pdbx_strand_id
1 'polypeptide(L)'
;STSTSTSTSTSTSTSNTVDKAEQCLDKLERNVEFVAEALARFIYGLDVTATTTAEGNQDVLSSPVQKVFAGRRGLSGGMLRAWARALSQEARPTPFVSDNEHLIDGLRTVLEQYTTDSGLQSVVLPSTYTFYTPTTGQMSLYRVKPVTFDLVLSLAILLWLALLHISIKGPSNIDLSPIKEIFQASKQKKA
;
A
#
# COMPACT_ATOMS: atom_id res chain seq x y z
N SER A 1 10.74 0.86 34.72
CA SER A 1 11.87 0.75 33.78
C SER A 1 11.72 -0.57 33.04
N THR A 2 11.05 -0.55 31.89
CA THR A 2 10.77 -1.75 31.11
C THR A 2 11.44 -1.58 29.76
N SER A 3 12.63 -2.13 29.64
CA SER A 3 13.43 -2.16 28.42
C SER A 3 12.86 -3.19 27.46
N THR A 4 12.17 -2.72 26.41
CA THR A 4 11.79 -3.56 25.28
C THR A 4 13.03 -3.75 24.40
N SER A 5 13.67 -4.91 24.51
CA SER A 5 14.72 -5.37 23.61
C SER A 5 14.11 -5.72 22.26
N THR A 6 14.17 -4.79 21.32
CA THR A 6 13.83 -5.04 19.91
C THR A 6 14.91 -5.91 19.30
N SER A 7 14.66 -7.21 19.26
CA SER A 7 15.48 -8.19 18.55
C SER A 7 15.25 -8.00 17.04
N THR A 8 16.22 -7.37 16.39
CA THR A 8 16.28 -7.25 14.93
C THR A 8 16.57 -8.64 14.35
N SER A 9 15.52 -9.44 14.16
CA SER A 9 15.60 -10.64 13.34
C SER A 9 15.61 -10.20 11.88
N THR A 10 16.73 -10.44 11.20
CA THR A 10 16.89 -10.30 9.75
C THR A 10 16.08 -11.40 9.08
N SER A 11 14.76 -11.31 9.14
CA SER A 11 13.87 -12.20 8.42
C SER A 11 13.97 -11.85 6.94
N THR A 12 14.48 -12.80 6.14
CA THR A 12 14.35 -12.80 4.69
C THR A 12 12.87 -12.65 4.34
N SER A 13 12.49 -11.40 4.06
CA SER A 13 11.16 -11.01 3.58
C SER A 13 11.06 -11.40 2.11
N THR A 14 11.00 -12.70 1.86
CA THR A 14 10.64 -13.23 0.56
C THR A 14 9.15 -13.48 0.61
N SER A 15 8.37 -12.70 -0.14
CA SER A 15 6.91 -12.85 -0.37
C SER A 15 5.93 -12.36 0.71
N ASN A 16 6.23 -11.27 1.43
CA ASN A 16 5.29 -10.70 2.39
C ASN A 16 4.56 -9.45 1.86
N THR A 17 3.33 -9.25 2.36
CA THR A 17 2.48 -8.09 2.03
C THR A 17 2.93 -6.80 2.72
N VAL A 18 3.88 -6.88 3.65
CA VAL A 18 4.40 -5.75 4.45
C VAL A 18 5.80 -5.33 3.97
N ASP A 19 6.28 -5.85 2.84
CA ASP A 19 7.59 -5.54 2.30
C ASP A 19 7.70 -4.04 1.96
N LYS A 20 8.67 -3.35 2.56
CA LYS A 20 8.95 -1.93 2.28
C LYS A 20 10.26 -1.79 1.51
N ALA A 21 10.23 -1.06 0.40
CA ALA A 21 11.41 -0.82 -0.44
C ALA A 21 12.52 0.00 0.26
N GLU A 22 12.18 0.71 1.34
CA GLU A 22 13.13 1.61 2.03
C GLU A 22 14.23 0.88 2.83
N GLN A 23 14.11 -0.44 3.04
CA GLN A 23 15.04 -1.16 3.94
C GLN A 23 16.46 -1.35 3.39
N CYS A 24 16.73 -1.12 2.10
CA CYS A 24 18.06 -1.39 1.50
C CYS A 24 18.44 -0.42 0.36
N LEU A 25 18.16 0.88 0.49
CA LEU A 25 18.49 1.85 -0.58
C LEU A 25 19.99 1.94 -0.87
N ASP A 26 20.85 1.87 0.16
CA ASP A 26 22.31 1.95 -0.01
C ASP A 26 22.85 0.76 -0.83
N LYS A 27 22.24 -0.41 -0.68
CA LYS A 27 22.59 -1.60 -1.49
C LYS A 27 22.12 -1.43 -2.93
N LEU A 28 20.95 -0.82 -3.15
CA LEU A 28 20.43 -0.53 -4.47
C LEU A 28 21.34 0.46 -5.21
N GLU A 29 21.78 1.53 -4.53
CA GLU A 29 22.67 2.53 -5.11
C GLU A 29 23.99 1.90 -5.59
N ARG A 30 24.62 1.09 -4.74
CA ARG A 30 25.85 0.36 -5.09
C ARG A 30 25.64 -0.60 -6.27
N ASN A 31 24.51 -1.32 -6.30
CA ASN A 31 24.22 -2.26 -7.37
C ASN A 31 23.98 -1.54 -8.70
N VAL A 32 23.28 -0.41 -8.69
CA VAL A 32 23.05 0.41 -9.88
C VAL A 32 24.35 1.02 -10.39
N GLU A 33 25.22 1.53 -9.50
CA GLU A 33 26.56 2.03 -9.87
C GLU A 33 27.37 0.92 -10.57
N PHE A 34 27.37 -0.29 -10.00
CA PHE A 34 28.09 -1.44 -10.56
C PHE A 34 27.54 -1.86 -11.93
N VAL A 35 26.22 -1.95 -12.11
CA VAL A 35 25.61 -2.32 -13.40
C VAL A 35 25.85 -1.25 -14.45
N ALA A 36 25.72 0.02 -14.10
CA ALA A 36 26.00 1.13 -15.00
C ALA A 36 27.46 1.10 -15.47
N GLU A 37 28.40 0.86 -14.56
CA GLU A 37 29.82 0.75 -14.88
C GLU A 37 30.13 -0.47 -15.77
N ALA A 38 29.57 -1.63 -15.46
CA ALA A 38 29.71 -2.83 -16.29
C ALA A 38 29.16 -2.61 -17.71
N LEU A 39 28.00 -1.98 -17.83
CA LEU A 39 27.37 -1.67 -19.11
C LEU A 39 28.18 -0.64 -19.91
N ALA A 40 28.71 0.39 -19.26
CA ALA A 40 29.58 1.35 -19.92
C ALA A 40 30.87 0.70 -20.42
N ARG A 41 31.48 -0.20 -19.64
CA ARG A 41 32.64 -0.96 -20.09
C ARG A 41 32.35 -1.83 -21.30
N PHE A 42 31.19 -2.50 -21.30
CA PHE A 42 30.76 -3.33 -22.41
C PHE A 42 30.53 -2.51 -23.69
N ILE A 43 29.81 -1.38 -23.61
CA ILE A 43 29.48 -0.55 -24.77
C ILE A 43 30.72 0.14 -25.35
N TYR A 44 31.57 0.70 -24.49
CA TYR A 44 32.75 1.46 -24.92
C TYR A 44 34.01 0.60 -25.08
N GLY A 45 33.93 -0.72 -24.81
CA GLY A 45 35.09 -1.61 -24.87
C GLY A 45 36.23 -1.14 -23.97
N LEU A 46 35.90 -0.61 -22.78
CA LEU A 46 36.89 -0.19 -21.77
C LEU A 46 37.48 -1.43 -21.08
N ASP A 47 38.09 -2.30 -21.88
CA ASP A 47 38.91 -3.38 -21.39
C ASP A 47 40.29 -2.86 -21.01
N VAL A 48 40.88 -3.57 -20.07
CA VAL A 48 42.22 -3.37 -19.48
C VAL A 48 43.30 -3.55 -20.56
N THR A 49 43.41 -2.62 -21.51
CA THR A 49 44.52 -2.57 -22.49
C THR A 49 45.39 -1.33 -22.35
N ALA A 50 45.12 -0.46 -21.37
CA ALA A 50 45.97 0.68 -21.05
C ALA A 50 47.26 0.31 -20.28
N THR A 51 47.78 -0.93 -20.42
CA THR A 51 49.13 -1.28 -19.94
C THR A 51 49.84 -2.28 -20.86
N THR A 52 49.73 -2.17 -22.18
CA THR A 52 50.70 -2.81 -23.09
C THR A 52 50.92 -2.00 -24.36
N THR A 53 51.40 -0.76 -24.21
CA THR A 53 52.20 -0.13 -25.28
C THR A 53 53.56 0.24 -24.71
N ALA A 54 54.51 -0.64 -25.03
CA ALA A 54 55.88 -0.33 -25.44
C ALA A 54 56.55 0.88 -24.76
N GLU A 55 56.97 0.71 -23.51
CA GLU A 55 58.26 1.18 -22.98
C GLU A 55 58.38 0.67 -21.54
N GLY A 56 59.46 -0.06 -21.26
CA GLY A 56 59.61 -0.92 -20.10
C GLY A 56 59.77 -0.20 -18.77
N ASN A 57 58.68 0.33 -18.21
CA ASN A 57 58.57 0.64 -16.79
C ASN A 57 57.25 0.10 -16.23
N GLN A 58 57.35 -1.10 -15.66
CA GLN A 58 56.25 -1.80 -15.00
C GLN A 58 56.15 -1.31 -13.55
N ASP A 59 55.33 -0.29 -13.32
CA ASP A 59 54.71 -0.06 -12.01
C ASP A 59 53.20 -0.34 -12.15
N VAL A 60 52.89 -1.64 -12.23
CA VAL A 60 51.52 -2.14 -12.41
C VAL A 60 51.10 -2.86 -11.13
N LEU A 61 51.02 -2.09 -10.06
CA LEU A 61 50.27 -2.49 -8.88
C LEU A 61 49.59 -1.22 -8.36
N SER A 62 48.27 -1.13 -8.57
CA SER A 62 47.39 -0.01 -8.18
C SER A 62 47.13 1.07 -9.24
N SER A 63 46.78 0.71 -10.48
CA SER A 63 45.92 1.63 -11.23
C SER A 63 44.48 1.41 -10.74
N PRO A 64 43.88 2.38 -10.02
CA PRO A 64 42.51 2.23 -9.53
C PRO A 64 41.61 2.06 -10.75
N VAL A 65 40.82 0.99 -10.74
CA VAL A 65 39.69 0.76 -11.64
C VAL A 65 39.01 2.11 -11.89
N GLN A 66 39.26 2.70 -13.07
CA GLN A 66 38.88 4.08 -13.33
C GLN A 66 37.36 4.13 -13.37
N LYS A 67 36.77 4.70 -12.32
CA LYS A 67 35.33 4.89 -12.23
C LYS A 67 34.87 5.72 -13.42
N VAL A 68 34.17 5.08 -14.35
CA VAL A 68 33.64 5.72 -15.57
C VAL A 68 32.66 6.85 -15.20
N PHE A 69 31.97 6.68 -14.08
CA PHE A 69 31.02 7.64 -13.53
C PHE A 69 31.56 8.21 -12.21
N ALA A 70 32.33 9.30 -12.29
CA ALA A 70 32.80 10.05 -11.14
C ALA A 70 32.33 11.52 -11.17
N GLY A 71 32.06 12.10 -10.00
CA GLY A 71 31.67 13.50 -9.86
C GLY A 71 30.27 13.81 -10.42
N ARG A 72 30.16 14.77 -11.34
CA ARG A 72 28.87 15.28 -11.86
C ARG A 72 28.10 14.27 -12.73
N ARG A 73 28.77 13.24 -13.27
CA ARG A 73 28.14 12.13 -14.02
C ARG A 73 27.81 10.93 -13.12
N GLY A 74 28.01 11.07 -11.81
CA GLY A 74 27.66 10.04 -10.83
C GLY A 74 26.15 9.89 -10.68
N LEU A 75 25.73 8.73 -10.18
CA LEU A 75 24.34 8.44 -9.87
C LEU A 75 23.82 9.41 -8.81
N SER A 76 22.69 10.06 -9.07
CA SER A 76 22.04 10.91 -8.06
C SER A 76 21.20 10.06 -7.10
N GLY A 77 21.66 9.89 -5.87
CA GLY A 77 20.93 9.12 -4.85
C GLY A 77 19.52 9.66 -4.55
N GLY A 78 19.30 10.97 -4.72
CA GLY A 78 17.97 11.59 -4.61
C GLY A 78 16.97 11.07 -5.65
N MET A 79 17.41 10.93 -6.91
CA MET A 79 16.58 10.39 -7.99
C MET A 79 16.27 8.92 -7.75
N LEU A 80 17.27 8.14 -7.33
CA LEU A 80 17.08 6.73 -7.02
C LEU A 80 16.09 6.53 -5.86
N ARG A 81 16.15 7.39 -4.83
CA ARG A 81 15.20 7.38 -3.71
C ARG A 81 13.78 7.73 -4.14
N ALA A 82 13.62 8.72 -5.03
CA ALA A 82 12.32 9.11 -5.56
C ALA A 82 11.70 7.95 -6.37
N TRP A 83 12.49 7.31 -7.22
CA TRP A 83 12.07 6.12 -7.99
C TRP A 83 11.75 4.93 -7.10
N ALA A 84 12.60 4.62 -6.13
CA ALA A 84 12.35 3.54 -5.18
C ALA A 84 11.06 3.77 -4.40
N ARG A 85 10.78 5.02 -4.01
CA ARG A 85 9.53 5.39 -3.34
C ARG A 85 8.33 5.27 -4.27
N ALA A 86 8.40 5.79 -5.49
CA ALA A 86 7.32 5.70 -6.47
C ALA A 86 6.96 4.23 -6.77
N LEU A 87 7.96 3.39 -7.08
CA LEU A 87 7.77 1.96 -7.35
C LEU A 87 7.27 1.17 -6.13
N SER A 88 7.52 1.66 -4.91
CA SER A 88 7.03 1.03 -3.68
C SER A 88 5.62 1.44 -3.28
N GLN A 89 5.15 2.57 -3.78
CA GLN A 89 3.82 3.11 -3.50
C GLN A 89 2.77 2.55 -4.46
N GLU A 90 3.17 2.21 -5.68
CA GLU A 90 2.30 1.53 -6.63
C GLU A 90 1.93 0.13 -6.12
N ALA A 91 0.68 -0.28 -6.34
CA ALA A 91 0.30 -1.67 -6.15
C ALA A 91 1.21 -2.54 -7.02
N ARG A 92 1.73 -3.66 -6.49
CA ARG A 92 2.67 -4.54 -7.23
C ARG A 92 2.15 -4.70 -8.66
N PRO A 93 2.97 -4.38 -9.68
CA PRO A 93 2.49 -4.32 -11.04
C PRO A 93 1.83 -5.64 -11.36
N THR A 94 0.53 -5.56 -11.62
CA THR A 94 -0.21 -6.68 -12.17
C THR A 94 0.54 -7.12 -13.43
N PRO A 95 0.60 -8.43 -13.71
CA PRO A 95 1.30 -8.96 -14.87
C PRO A 95 0.78 -8.40 -16.20
N PHE A 96 -0.41 -7.78 -16.17
CA PHE A 96 -0.90 -6.88 -17.18
C PHE A 96 -0.47 -5.45 -16.86
N VAL A 97 0.72 -5.10 -17.34
CA VAL A 97 1.28 -3.74 -17.28
C VAL A 97 0.33 -2.72 -17.95
N SER A 98 -0.56 -3.16 -18.84
CA SER A 98 -1.57 -2.32 -19.52
C SER A 98 -2.42 -1.48 -18.57
N ASP A 99 -2.63 -1.91 -17.33
CA ASP A 99 -3.49 -1.19 -16.38
C ASP A 99 -2.74 -0.07 -15.63
N ASN A 100 -1.40 -0.04 -15.70
CA ASN A 100 -0.55 0.91 -14.97
C ASN A 100 -0.11 2.08 -15.87
N GLU A 101 -1.07 2.77 -16.49
CA GLU A 101 -0.80 3.89 -17.42
C GLU A 101 0.09 4.97 -16.78
N HIS A 102 -0.17 5.33 -15.52
CA HIS A 102 0.57 6.40 -14.83
C HIS A 102 2.05 6.07 -14.58
N LEU A 103 2.38 4.83 -14.25
CA LEU A 103 3.76 4.41 -14.03
C LEU A 103 4.54 4.41 -15.35
N ILE A 104 3.92 3.91 -16.42
CA ILE A 104 4.52 3.84 -17.75
C ILE A 104 4.77 5.24 -18.29
N ASP A 105 3.79 6.14 -18.17
CA ASP A 105 3.91 7.53 -18.61
C ASP A 105 4.99 8.28 -17.82
N GLY A 106 5.07 8.05 -16.51
CA GLY A 106 6.14 8.60 -15.67
C GLY A 106 7.53 8.12 -16.11
N LEU A 107 7.68 6.82 -16.36
CA LEU A 107 8.94 6.23 -16.84
C LEU A 107 9.31 6.74 -18.23
N ARG A 108 8.34 6.82 -19.13
CA ARG A 108 8.52 7.36 -20.47
C ARG A 108 9.01 8.80 -20.43
N THR A 109 8.35 9.66 -19.65
CA THR A 109 8.71 11.09 -19.53
C THR A 109 10.16 11.25 -19.06
N VAL A 110 10.58 10.42 -18.10
CA VAL A 110 11.96 10.44 -17.60
C VAL A 110 12.94 9.88 -18.63
N LEU A 111 12.60 8.80 -19.34
CA LEU A 111 13.45 8.27 -20.41
C LEU A 111 13.61 9.26 -21.57
N GLU A 112 12.54 9.95 -21.98
CA GLU A 112 12.58 11.00 -23.00
C GLU A 112 13.51 12.15 -22.60
N GLN A 113 13.65 12.43 -21.29
CA GLN A 113 14.57 13.44 -20.79
C GLN A 113 16.06 13.02 -20.89
N TYR A 114 16.35 11.72 -20.81
CA TYR A 114 17.72 11.19 -20.78
C TYR A 114 18.15 10.42 -22.04
N THR A 115 17.23 10.13 -22.97
CA THR A 115 17.47 9.34 -24.18
C THR A 115 16.82 9.98 -25.40
N THR A 116 17.43 9.83 -26.58
CA THR A 116 16.98 10.51 -27.81
C THR A 116 15.89 9.75 -28.56
N ASP A 117 15.72 8.45 -28.29
CA ASP A 117 14.74 7.58 -28.93
C ASP A 117 14.11 6.67 -27.86
N SER A 118 12.83 6.91 -27.55
CA SER A 118 12.06 6.10 -26.62
C SER A 118 10.70 5.77 -27.22
N GLY A 119 10.59 4.58 -27.80
CA GLY A 119 9.33 4.01 -28.28
C GLY A 119 8.71 3.08 -27.23
N LEU A 120 7.38 3.12 -27.09
CA LEU A 120 6.65 2.14 -26.28
C LEU A 120 6.42 0.88 -27.11
N GLN A 121 7.06 -0.23 -26.72
CA GLN A 121 6.86 -1.53 -27.35
C GLN A 121 6.09 -2.45 -26.38
N SER A 122 4.80 -2.66 -26.64
CA SER A 122 4.00 -3.62 -25.90
C SER A 122 4.21 -5.03 -26.48
N VAL A 123 4.94 -5.87 -25.75
CA VAL A 123 5.10 -7.29 -26.09
C VAL A 123 4.18 -8.10 -25.18
N VAL A 124 3.13 -8.70 -25.75
CA VAL A 124 2.26 -9.63 -25.04
C VAL A 124 2.84 -11.03 -25.20
N LEU A 125 3.44 -11.55 -24.12
CA LEU A 125 3.93 -12.93 -24.09
C LEU A 125 2.77 -13.87 -23.73
N PRO A 126 2.62 -15.04 -24.37
CA PRO A 126 1.63 -16.03 -23.97
C PRO A 126 2.00 -16.59 -22.58
N SER A 127 1.17 -16.34 -21.57
CA SER A 127 1.41 -16.83 -20.21
C SER A 127 0.72 -18.17 -19.96
N THR A 128 1.47 -19.15 -19.45
CA THR A 128 0.91 -20.43 -18.95
C THR A 128 0.15 -20.26 -17.63
N TYR A 129 0.32 -19.12 -16.96
CA TYR A 129 -0.32 -18.80 -15.69
C TYR A 129 -1.51 -17.87 -15.89
N THR A 130 -2.61 -18.16 -15.18
CA THR A 130 -3.77 -17.27 -15.07
C THR A 130 -3.59 -16.41 -13.83
N PHE A 131 -3.64 -15.10 -14.00
CA PHE A 131 -3.52 -14.16 -12.90
C PHE A 131 -4.90 -13.70 -12.43
N TYR A 132 -5.08 -13.58 -11.13
CA TYR A 132 -6.34 -13.12 -10.55
C TYR A 132 -6.39 -11.59 -10.58
N THR A 133 -7.35 -11.04 -11.32
CA THR A 133 -7.72 -9.62 -11.23
C THR A 133 -8.32 -9.35 -9.84
N PRO A 134 -8.10 -8.17 -9.23
CA PRO A 134 -8.74 -7.80 -7.98
C PRO A 134 -10.25 -8.03 -8.06
N THR A 135 -10.75 -8.97 -7.25
CA THR A 135 -12.18 -9.26 -7.18
C THR A 135 -12.83 -8.16 -6.37
N THR A 136 -13.71 -7.37 -7.00
CA THR A 136 -14.50 -6.36 -6.30
C THR A 136 -15.54 -7.06 -5.43
N GLY A 137 -15.25 -7.17 -4.13
CA GLY A 137 -16.21 -7.65 -3.14
C GLY A 137 -17.08 -6.50 -2.65
N GLN A 138 -18.39 -6.57 -2.84
CA GLN A 138 -19.29 -5.64 -2.15
C GLN A 138 -19.34 -6.01 -0.66
N MET A 139 -18.71 -5.19 0.18
CA MET A 139 -18.79 -5.34 1.63
C MET A 139 -20.06 -4.65 2.14
N SER A 140 -21.16 -5.40 2.27
CA SER A 140 -22.39 -4.89 2.89
C SER A 140 -22.24 -4.86 4.42
N LEU A 141 -21.95 -3.68 4.98
CA LEU A 141 -22.01 -3.46 6.43
C LEU A 141 -23.47 -3.34 6.88
N TYR A 142 -24.05 -4.43 7.38
CA TYR A 142 -25.34 -4.40 8.05
C TYR A 142 -25.17 -3.99 9.52
N ARG A 143 -25.77 -2.85 9.90
CA ARG A 143 -25.78 -2.36 11.28
C ARG A 143 -26.79 -3.14 12.11
N VAL A 144 -26.39 -4.29 12.67
CA VAL A 144 -27.18 -5.03 13.66
C VAL A 144 -27.09 -4.33 15.02
N LYS A 145 -28.00 -3.39 15.29
CA LYS A 145 -28.23 -2.87 16.65
C LYS A 145 -29.34 -3.70 17.33
N PRO A 146 -29.00 -4.74 18.13
CA PRO A 146 -29.98 -5.70 18.66
C PRO A 146 -31.04 -5.05 19.56
N VAL A 147 -30.73 -3.90 20.15
CA VAL A 147 -31.60 -3.17 21.10
C VAL A 147 -32.90 -2.66 20.45
N THR A 148 -32.86 -2.29 19.16
CA THR A 148 -34.04 -1.72 18.49
C THR A 148 -35.15 -2.74 18.28
N PHE A 149 -34.78 -4.00 18.02
CA PHE A 149 -35.74 -5.08 17.82
C PHE A 149 -36.47 -5.44 19.12
N ASP A 150 -35.73 -5.57 20.23
CA ASP A 150 -36.31 -5.92 21.52
C ASP A 150 -37.26 -4.83 22.05
N LEU A 151 -36.90 -3.55 21.89
CA LEU A 151 -37.75 -2.42 22.30
C LEU A 151 -39.04 -2.37 21.48
N VAL A 152 -38.96 -2.54 20.16
CA VAL A 152 -40.15 -2.57 19.28
C VAL A 152 -41.05 -3.77 19.61
N LEU A 153 -40.45 -4.94 19.84
CA LEU A 153 -41.19 -6.15 20.23
C LEU A 153 -41.89 -5.97 21.59
N SER A 154 -41.16 -5.46 22.59
CA SER A 154 -41.71 -5.19 23.93
C SER A 154 -42.86 -4.17 23.88
N LEU A 155 -42.70 -3.09 23.10
CA LEU A 155 -43.76 -2.10 22.87
C LEU A 155 -45.00 -2.74 22.22
N ALA A 156 -44.81 -3.59 21.20
CA ALA A 156 -45.90 -4.26 20.50
C ALA A 156 -46.66 -5.21 21.44
N ILE A 157 -45.96 -5.98 22.27
CA ILE A 157 -46.56 -6.87 23.27
C ILE A 157 -47.36 -6.06 24.30
N LEU A 158 -46.80 -4.97 24.83
CA LEU A 158 -47.50 -4.10 25.78
C LEU A 158 -48.78 -3.52 25.20
N LEU A 159 -48.73 -3.03 23.96
CA LEU A 159 -49.90 -2.47 23.28
C LEU A 159 -50.97 -3.52 23.03
N TRP A 160 -50.58 -4.74 22.64
CA TRP A 160 -51.49 -5.87 22.47
C TRP A 160 -52.20 -6.25 23.78
N LEU A 161 -51.45 -6.37 24.89
CA LEU A 161 -52.04 -6.68 26.20
C LEU A 161 -52.99 -5.57 26.67
N ALA A 162 -52.64 -4.30 26.43
CA ALA A 162 -53.49 -3.17 26.78
C ALA A 162 -54.84 -3.20 26.04
N LEU A 163 -54.82 -3.46 24.73
CA LEU A 163 -56.03 -3.61 23.92
C LEU A 163 -56.87 -4.82 24.35
N LEU A 164 -56.22 -5.94 24.64
CA LEU A 164 -56.90 -7.14 25.12
C LEU A 164 -57.57 -6.88 26.47
N HIS A 165 -56.89 -6.20 27.40
CA HIS A 165 -57.48 -5.80 28.68
C HIS A 165 -58.66 -4.85 28.49
N ILE A 166 -58.56 -3.86 27.59
CA ILE A 166 -59.67 -2.95 27.22
C ILE A 166 -60.89 -3.74 26.72
N SER A 167 -60.64 -4.75 25.88
CA SER A 167 -61.69 -5.52 25.21
C SER A 167 -62.43 -6.43 26.20
N ILE A 168 -61.72 -7.00 27.18
CA ILE A 168 -62.32 -7.87 28.21
C ILE A 168 -63.06 -7.07 29.27
N LYS A 169 -62.50 -5.95 29.76
CA LYS A 169 -63.08 -5.20 30.89
C LYS A 169 -64.18 -4.20 30.47
N GLY A 170 -64.25 -3.90 29.18
CA GLY A 170 -65.16 -2.91 28.59
C GLY A 170 -64.70 -1.47 28.85
N PRO A 171 -64.93 -0.53 27.91
CA PRO A 171 -64.44 0.85 27.98
C PRO A 171 -65.00 1.66 29.16
N SER A 172 -66.08 1.18 29.79
CA SER A 172 -66.82 1.86 30.85
C SER A 172 -66.27 1.64 32.28
N ASN A 173 -65.33 0.69 32.49
CA ASN A 173 -64.77 0.39 33.82
C ASN A 173 -63.28 0.76 33.95
N ILE A 174 -62.77 1.64 33.08
CA ILE A 174 -61.35 1.98 33.03
C ILE A 174 -61.12 3.23 33.87
N ASP A 175 -60.71 3.04 35.12
CA ASP A 175 -60.24 4.15 35.95
C ASP A 175 -58.81 4.55 35.54
N LEU A 176 -58.71 5.59 34.71
CA LEU A 176 -57.45 6.17 34.21
C LEU A 176 -56.87 7.22 35.19
N SER A 177 -57.55 7.50 36.31
CA SER A 177 -57.07 8.44 37.32
C SER A 177 -55.68 8.10 37.88
N PRO A 178 -55.33 6.84 38.24
CA PRO A 178 -54.00 6.53 38.76
C PRO A 178 -52.86 6.76 37.76
N ILE A 179 -53.12 6.57 36.45
CA ILE A 179 -52.10 6.78 35.40
C ILE A 179 -51.83 8.28 35.20
N LYS A 180 -52.88 9.12 35.27
CA LYS A 180 -52.75 10.58 35.18
C LYS A 180 -51.97 11.15 36.36
N GLU A 181 -52.18 10.64 37.57
CA GLU A 181 -51.46 11.07 38.77
C GLU A 181 -49.97 10.73 38.70
N ILE A 182 -49.60 9.53 38.25
CA ILE A 182 -48.19 9.13 38.07
C ILE A 182 -47.49 10.03 37.04
N PHE A 183 -48.17 10.36 35.93
CA PHE A 183 -47.60 11.24 34.91
C PHE A 183 -47.43 12.69 35.41
N GLN A 184 -48.39 13.21 36.18
CA GLN A 184 -48.28 14.55 36.77
C GLN A 184 -47.23 14.63 37.88
N ALA A 185 -47.13 13.61 38.74
CA ALA A 185 -46.09 13.51 39.77
C ALA A 185 -44.68 13.45 39.16
N SER A 186 -44.51 12.79 38.01
CA SER A 186 -43.25 12.77 37.27
C SER A 186 -42.85 14.14 36.69
N LYS A 187 -43.84 14.99 36.39
CA LYS A 187 -43.64 16.33 35.82
C LYS A 187 -43.23 17.36 36.88
N GLN A 188 -43.71 17.21 38.13
CA GLN A 188 -43.32 18.08 39.24
C GLN A 188 -41.90 17.83 39.76
N LYS A 189 -41.36 16.61 39.60
CA LYS A 189 -40.00 16.28 40.06
C LYS A 189 -38.87 16.81 39.14
N LYS A 190 -39.23 17.48 38.03
CA LYS A 190 -38.32 18.06 37.05
C LYS A 190 -38.34 19.60 37.03
N ALA A 191 -39.08 20.24 37.94
CA ALA A 191 -39.09 21.68 38.17
C ALA A 191 -38.19 22.04 39.35
#